data_AF-A0A1E1MIM5-F1
#
_entry.id   AF-A0A1E1MIM5-F1
#
_cell.length_a   1.000
_cell.length_b   1.000
_cell.length_c   1.000
_cell.angle_alpha   90.00
_cell.angle_beta   90.00
_cell.angle_gamma   90.00
#
_symmetry.space_group_name_H-M   'P 1'
#
loop_
_entity.id
_entity.type
_entity.pdbx_description
1 polymer ?
#
loop_
_entity_poly.entity_id
_entity_poly.type
_entity_poly.pdbx_seq_one_letter_code
_entity_poly.pdbx_strand_id
1 'polypeptide(L)'
;MAHQLNCDGRVPCHAEQTTDFAEIFAAIQALEVVNNLMITGQYISHVVMKTTSKFLVTAMTKLVWIWVERKINQGQPLVNGPPVAHLHERASALEQNHIKISFCQVNSEYNELAIMLAQEAARKRV
;
A
#
# COMPACT_ATOMS: atom_id res chain seq x y z
N MET A 1 -9.33 -13.10 22.06
CA MET A 1 -9.45 -11.88 21.24
C MET A 1 -9.70 -12.32 19.81
N ALA A 2 -10.91 -12.11 19.28
CA ALA A 2 -11.18 -12.43 17.88
C ALA A 2 -10.31 -11.51 17.00
N HIS A 3 -9.44 -12.08 16.17
CA HIS A 3 -8.71 -11.35 15.16
C HIS A 3 -9.72 -10.55 14.32
N GLN A 4 -9.54 -9.23 14.24
CA GLN A 4 -10.36 -8.39 13.36
C GLN A 4 -9.96 -8.72 11.92
N LEU A 5 -10.67 -9.67 11.32
CA LEU A 5 -10.48 -10.08 9.93
C LEU A 5 -11.18 -9.07 9.01
N ASN A 6 -10.68 -8.90 7.78
CA ASN A 6 -11.35 -8.07 6.79
C ASN A 6 -12.58 -8.79 6.24
N CYS A 7 -13.71 -8.63 6.93
CA CYS A 7 -14.97 -9.26 6.57
C CYS A 7 -15.68 -8.57 5.38
N ASP A 8 -15.32 -7.32 5.04
CA ASP A 8 -15.87 -6.58 3.88
C ASP A 8 -15.21 -7.01 2.55
N GLY A 9 -14.22 -7.93 2.59
CA GLY A 9 -13.56 -8.46 1.41
C GLY A 9 -12.71 -7.45 0.64
N ARG A 10 -12.47 -6.26 1.21
CA ARG A 10 -11.67 -5.22 0.54
C ARG A 10 -10.22 -5.62 0.36
N VAL A 11 -9.69 -6.40 1.30
CA VAL A 11 -8.47 -7.17 1.15
C VAL A 11 -8.91 -8.58 0.79
N PRO A 12 -8.37 -9.20 -0.27
CA PRO A 12 -8.78 -10.53 -0.68
C PRO A 12 -8.68 -11.54 0.48
N CYS A 13 -9.72 -12.36 0.68
CA CYS A 13 -9.81 -13.27 1.82
C CYS A 13 -8.70 -14.35 1.87
N HIS A 14 -8.09 -14.65 0.73
CA HIS A 14 -6.97 -15.56 0.58
C HIS A 14 -5.60 -14.89 0.78
N ALA A 15 -5.57 -13.56 0.93
CA ALA A 15 -4.35 -12.82 1.21
C ALA A 15 -4.09 -12.74 2.72
N GLU A 16 -2.84 -12.41 3.08
CA GLU A 16 -2.44 -12.27 4.48
C GLU A 16 -3.30 -11.23 5.21
N GLN A 17 -3.94 -11.65 6.31
CA GLN A 17 -4.81 -10.80 7.12
C GLN A 17 -3.99 -10.09 8.21
N THR A 18 -2.99 -9.30 7.79
CA THR A 18 -2.14 -8.48 8.67
C THR A 18 -2.34 -7.00 8.42
N THR A 19 -2.10 -6.17 9.43
CA THR A 19 -2.17 -4.70 9.30
C THR A 19 -1.20 -4.19 8.22
N ASP A 20 0.02 -4.72 8.19
CA ASP A 20 1.04 -4.32 7.22
C ASP A 20 0.62 -4.66 5.78
N PHE A 21 0.05 -5.85 5.56
CA PHE A 21 -0.47 -6.22 4.25
C PHE A 21 -1.64 -5.31 3.83
N ALA A 22 -2.58 -5.02 4.75
CA ALA A 22 -3.70 -4.14 4.47
C ALA A 22 -3.25 -2.72 4.07
N GLU A 23 -2.21 -2.19 4.70
CA GLU A 23 -1.61 -0.89 4.34
C GLU A 23 -0.97 -0.92 2.95
N ILE A 24 -0.22 -1.98 2.62
CA ILE A 24 0.35 -2.16 1.26
C ILE A 24 -0.76 -2.26 0.22
N PHE A 25 -1.80 -3.06 0.51
CA PHE A 25 -2.91 -3.26 -0.40
C PHE A 25 -3.69 -1.96 -0.64
N ALA A 26 -3.94 -1.18 0.41
CA ALA A 26 -4.57 0.13 0.29
C ALA A 26 -3.75 1.08 -0.61
N ALA A 27 -2.42 1.07 -0.49
CA ALA A 27 -1.52 1.83 -1.34
C ALA A 27 -1.56 1.37 -2.81
N ILE A 28 -1.62 0.06 -3.08
CA ILE A 28 -1.76 -0.48 -4.45
C ILE A 28 -3.07 0.01 -5.07
N GLN A 29 -4.18 -0.09 -4.34
CA GLN A 29 -5.48 0.36 -4.81
C GLN A 29 -5.50 1.87 -5.10
N ALA A 30 -4.82 2.67 -4.27
CA ALA A 30 -4.70 4.11 -4.51
C ALA A 30 -3.95 4.43 -5.82
N LEU A 31 -2.87 3.71 -6.12
CA LEU A 31 -2.15 3.87 -7.39
C LEU A 31 -2.98 3.43 -8.60
N GLU A 32 -3.79 2.38 -8.47
CA GLU A 32 -4.71 1.96 -9.54
C GLU A 32 -5.75 3.05 -9.83
N VAL A 33 -6.27 3.72 -8.80
CA VAL A 33 -7.17 4.87 -8.99
C VAL A 33 -6.47 6.01 -9.72
N VAL A 34 -5.23 6.35 -9.35
CA VAL A 34 -4.42 7.36 -10.06
C VAL A 34 -4.24 7.00 -11.53
N ASN A 35 -3.89 5.74 -11.81
CA ASN A 35 -3.72 5.26 -13.19
C ASN A 35 -5.02 5.43 -14.00
N ASN A 36 -6.16 5.05 -13.43
CA ASN A 36 -7.46 5.22 -14.08
C ASN A 36 -7.80 6.69 -14.34
N LEU A 37 -7.51 7.60 -13.39
CA LEU A 37 -7.71 9.04 -13.59
C LEU A 37 -6.88 9.55 -14.78
N MET A 38 -5.64 9.12 -14.90
CA MET A 38 -4.81 9.48 -16.06
C MET A 38 -5.34 8.94 -17.38
N ILE A 39 -5.78 7.67 -17.42
CA ILE A 39 -6.37 7.07 -18.61
C ILE A 39 -7.61 7.87 -19.06
N THR A 40 -8.40 8.39 -18.11
CA THR A 40 -9.55 9.25 -18.41
C THR A 40 -9.18 10.68 -18.82
N GLY A 41 -7.88 10.99 -18.93
CA GLY A 41 -7.38 12.27 -19.42
C GLY A 41 -7.04 13.29 -18.35
N GLN A 42 -7.03 12.93 -17.05
CA GLN A 42 -6.55 13.84 -16.01
C GLN A 42 -5.03 13.95 -16.03
N TYR A 43 -4.54 15.19 -16.00
CA TYR A 43 -3.11 15.45 -15.86
C TYR A 43 -2.71 15.44 -14.39
N ILE A 44 -1.85 14.50 -14.02
CA ILE A 44 -1.32 14.34 -12.66
C ILE A 44 0.20 14.37 -12.75
N SER A 45 0.84 15.36 -12.13
CA SER A 45 2.31 15.49 -12.13
C SER A 45 2.97 14.92 -10.88
N HIS A 46 2.25 14.87 -9.75
CA HIS A 46 2.78 14.38 -8.48
C HIS A 46 1.68 13.76 -7.63
N VAL A 47 1.91 12.54 -7.16
CA VAL A 47 1.11 11.87 -6.13
C VAL A 47 1.89 11.80 -4.82
N VAL A 48 1.28 12.28 -3.74
CA VAL A 48 1.80 12.14 -2.39
C VAL A 48 0.89 11.22 -1.59
N MET A 49 1.32 9.99 -1.33
CA MET A 49 0.62 9.05 -0.46
C MET A 49 0.95 9.33 1.00
N LYS A 50 -0.06 9.77 1.74
CA LYS A 50 -0.01 9.97 3.18
C LYS A 50 -0.44 8.68 3.88
N THR A 51 0.33 8.23 4.86
CA THR A 51 0.00 7.06 5.66
C THR A 51 0.51 7.24 7.10
N THR A 52 -0.16 6.63 8.05
CA THR A 52 0.33 6.47 9.42
C THR A 52 1.30 5.30 9.56
N SER A 53 1.38 4.43 8.56
CA SER A 53 2.22 3.24 8.58
C SER A 53 3.70 3.59 8.38
N LYS A 54 4.45 3.56 9.48
CA LYS A 54 5.92 3.63 9.45
C LYS A 54 6.51 2.50 8.61
N PHE A 55 5.91 1.31 8.68
CA PHE A 55 6.36 0.15 7.92
C PHE A 55 6.29 0.42 6.41
N LEU A 56 5.13 0.87 5.90
CA LEU A 56 4.93 1.13 4.47
C LEU A 56 5.94 2.17 3.94
N VAL A 57 6.11 3.28 4.64
CA VAL A 57 7.07 4.33 4.24
C VAL A 57 8.50 3.79 4.27
N THR A 58 8.88 3.04 5.30
CA THR A 58 10.22 2.42 5.39
C THR A 58 10.44 1.39 4.27
N ALA A 59 9.41 0.60 3.96
CA ALA A 59 9.45 -0.40 2.91
C ALA A 59 9.71 0.26 1.55
N MET A 60 8.94 1.29 1.21
CA MET A 60 9.03 1.96 -0.09
C MET A 60 10.24 2.90 -0.26
N THR A 61 10.85 3.35 0.84
CA THR A 61 12.00 4.27 0.78
C THR A 61 13.35 3.56 0.94
N LYS A 62 13.40 2.47 1.70
CA LYS A 62 14.66 1.79 2.07
C LYS A 62 14.70 0.33 1.64
N LEU A 63 13.66 -0.43 1.99
CA LEU A 63 13.72 -1.89 1.87
C LEU A 63 13.49 -2.38 0.44
N VAL A 64 12.71 -1.65 -0.34
CA VAL A 64 12.38 -1.98 -1.73
C VAL A 64 13.64 -2.20 -2.58
N TRP A 65 14.67 -1.39 -2.41
CA TRP A 65 15.94 -1.52 -3.14
C TRP A 65 16.64 -2.85 -2.82
N ILE A 66 16.61 -3.25 -1.54
CA ILE A 66 17.17 -4.52 -1.10
C ILE A 66 16.33 -5.69 -1.64
N TRP A 67 15.01 -5.54 -1.67
CA TRP A 67 14.08 -6.62 -2.00
C TRP A 67 13.89 -6.85 -3.52
N VAL A 68 13.99 -5.78 -4.31
CA VAL A 68 14.05 -5.86 -5.77
C VAL A 68 15.31 -6.61 -6.20
N GLU A 69 16.44 -6.35 -5.53
CA GLU A 69 17.70 -7.03 -5.81
C GLU A 69 17.78 -8.44 -5.21
N ARG A 70 17.15 -8.66 -4.04
CA ARG A 70 17.25 -9.91 -3.27
C ARG A 70 15.86 -10.42 -2.91
N LYS A 71 15.41 -11.47 -3.59
CA LYS A 71 14.14 -12.16 -3.32
C LYS A 71 14.13 -13.02 -2.04
N ILE A 72 15.25 -13.05 -1.31
CA ILE A 72 15.50 -13.92 -0.15
C ILE A 72 16.39 -13.18 0.86
N ASN A 73 16.06 -13.28 2.14
CA ASN A 73 16.90 -12.78 3.23
C ASN A 73 17.31 -13.95 4.13
N GLN A 74 18.62 -14.23 4.22
CA GLN A 74 19.18 -15.29 5.05
C GLN A 74 18.52 -16.67 4.85
N GLY A 75 18.19 -17.01 3.59
CA GLY A 75 17.55 -18.29 3.23
C GLY A 75 16.05 -18.37 3.50
N GLN A 76 15.44 -17.32 4.06
CA GLN A 76 13.98 -17.23 4.24
C GLN A 76 13.34 -16.28 3.22
N PRO A 77 12.09 -16.56 2.80
CA PRO A 77 11.29 -15.60 2.04
C PRO A 77 11.12 -14.30 2.83
N LEU A 78 11.23 -13.18 2.15
CA LEU A 78 10.95 -11.88 2.75
C LEU A 78 9.45 -11.75 3.02
N VAL A 79 9.07 -11.75 4.29
CA VAL A 79 7.70 -11.47 4.75
C VAL A 79 7.27 -10.11 4.18
N ASN A 80 6.09 -10.04 3.56
CA ASN A 80 5.58 -8.89 2.80
C ASN A 80 6.45 -8.41 1.62
N GLY A 81 7.52 -9.12 1.27
CA GLY A 81 8.41 -8.80 0.15
C GLY A 81 7.68 -8.76 -1.19
N PRO A 82 6.97 -9.84 -1.60
CA PRO A 82 6.26 -9.86 -2.88
C PRO A 82 5.19 -8.75 -3.01
N PRO A 83 4.34 -8.49 -2.00
CA PRO A 83 3.39 -7.37 -2.05
C PRO A 83 4.06 -6.00 -2.18
N VAL A 84 5.17 -5.75 -1.46
CA VAL A 84 5.91 -4.48 -1.57
C VAL A 84 6.59 -4.35 -2.94
N ALA A 85 7.15 -5.43 -3.48
CA ALA A 85 7.71 -5.44 -4.82
C ALA A 85 6.64 -5.11 -5.87
N HIS A 86 5.43 -5.65 -5.72
CA HIS A 86 4.31 -5.32 -6.60
C HIS A 86 3.90 -3.84 -6.48
N LEU A 87 3.80 -3.31 -5.26
CA LEU A 87 3.53 -1.88 -5.07
C LEU A 87 4.60 -1.00 -5.74
N HIS A 88 5.87 -1.37 -5.65
CA HIS A 88 6.96 -0.67 -6.30
C HIS A 88 6.87 -0.72 -7.82
N GLU A 89 6.62 -1.89 -8.41
CA GLU A 89 6.42 -2.03 -9.85
C GLU A 89 5.32 -1.10 -10.36
N ARG A 90 4.19 -1.03 -9.65
CA ARG A 90 3.08 -0.13 -9.97
C ARG A 90 3.49 1.35 -9.87
N ALA A 91 4.21 1.72 -8.81
CA ALA A 91 4.70 3.09 -8.64
C ALA A 91 5.69 3.46 -9.77
N SER A 92 6.64 2.59 -10.09
CA SER A 92 7.62 2.84 -11.15
C SER A 92 7.00 2.91 -12.54
N ALA A 93 5.96 2.13 -12.83
CA ALA A 93 5.20 2.25 -14.08
C ALA A 93 4.53 3.63 -14.22
N LEU A 94 4.02 4.19 -13.12
CA LEU A 94 3.49 5.56 -13.10
C LEU A 94 4.61 6.61 -13.25
N GLU A 95 5.78 6.38 -12.65
CA GLU A 95 6.93 7.28 -12.77
C GLU A 95 7.52 7.33 -14.19
N GLN A 96 7.43 6.24 -14.95
CA GLN A 96 7.77 6.21 -16.38
C GLN A 96 6.89 7.15 -17.21
N ASN A 97 5.67 7.47 -16.75
CA ASN A 97 4.78 8.46 -17.35
C ASN A 97 5.05 9.89 -16.83
N HIS A 98 6.25 10.16 -16.33
CA HIS A 98 6.69 11.46 -15.79
C HIS A 98 5.92 11.97 -14.57
N ILE A 99 5.25 11.08 -13.84
CA ILE A 99 4.63 11.41 -12.55
C ILE A 99 5.66 11.21 -11.45
N LYS A 100 5.71 12.10 -10.47
CA LYS A 100 6.44 11.83 -9.23
C LYS A 100 5.56 11.07 -8.26
N ILE A 101 6.04 9.98 -7.66
CA ILE A 101 5.36 9.30 -6.56
C ILE A 101 6.14 9.54 -5.27
N SER A 102 5.45 9.87 -4.18
CA SER A 102 6.11 10.12 -2.88
C SER A 102 5.29 9.54 -1.74
N PHE A 103 5.98 8.92 -0.79
CA PHE A 103 5.39 8.35 0.41
C PHE A 103 5.74 9.22 1.61
N CYS A 104 4.73 9.65 2.37
CA CYS A 104 4.89 10.54 3.51
C CYS A 104 4.25 9.92 4.74
N GLN A 105 5.06 9.71 5.78
CA GLN A 105 4.55 9.33 7.09
C GLN A 105 3.94 10.55 7.75
N VAL A 106 2.70 10.44 8.20
CA VAL A 106 1.98 11.51 8.90
C VAL A 106 1.41 11.01 10.23
N ASN A 107 1.12 11.93 11.14
CA ASN A 107 0.37 11.63 12.35
C ASN A 107 -1.08 11.26 12.01
N SER A 108 -1.75 10.54 12.92
CA SER A 108 -3.13 10.08 12.73
C SER A 108 -4.12 11.20 12.46
N GLU A 109 -3.91 12.38 13.06
CA GLU A 109 -4.73 13.59 12.85
C GLU A 109 -4.82 14.04 11.38
N TYR A 110 -3.81 13.71 10.56
CA TYR A 110 -3.81 14.02 9.13
C TYR A 110 -4.31 12.87 8.25
N ASN A 111 -4.77 11.76 8.86
CA ASN A 111 -5.24 10.56 8.16
C ASN A 111 -6.49 9.95 8.82
N GLU A 112 -7.22 10.70 9.63
CA GLU A 112 -8.33 10.19 10.45
C GLU A 112 -9.42 9.51 9.63
N LEU A 113 -9.77 10.09 8.48
CA LEU A 113 -10.80 9.53 7.59
C LEU A 113 -10.39 8.15 7.06
N ALA A 114 -9.14 7.98 6.64
CA ALA A 114 -8.67 6.68 6.14
C ALA A 114 -8.66 5.63 7.26
N ILE A 115 -8.27 6.02 8.48
CA ILE A 115 -8.31 5.14 9.66
C ILE A 115 -9.75 4.72 9.96
N MET A 116 -10.69 5.67 9.97
CA MET A 116 -12.10 5.39 10.21
C MET A 116 -12.67 4.42 9.17
N LEU A 117 -12.41 4.64 7.88
CA LEU A 117 -12.86 3.77 6.80
C LEU A 117 -12.26 2.36 6.91
N ALA A 118 -10.97 2.24 7.25
CA ALA A 118 -10.32 0.95 7.47
C ALA A 118 -10.93 0.20 8.66
N GLN A 119 -11.22 0.89 9.76
CA GLN A 119 -11.87 0.29 10.93
C GLN A 119 -13.31 -0.14 10.63
N GLU A 120 -14.06 0.63 9.84
CA GLU A 120 -15.41 0.25 9.42
C GLU A 120 -15.38 -1.03 8.59
N ALA A 121 -14.45 -1.12 7.61
CA ALA A 121 -14.27 -2.30 6.78
C ALA A 121 -13.87 -3.55 7.60
N ALA A 122 -13.08 -3.39 8.66
CA ALA A 122 -12.71 -4.48 9.56
C ALA A 122 -13.84 -4.94 10.51
N ARG A 123 -14.84 -4.07 10.79
CA ARG A 123 -15.90 -4.35 11.77
C ARG A 123 -17.18 -4.93 11.17
N LYS A 124 -17.47 -4.69 9.89
CA LYS A 124 -18.71 -5.16 9.26
C LYS A 124 -18.76 -6.69 9.20
N ARG A 125 -19.44 -7.30 10.19
CA ARG A 125 -19.99 -8.66 10.10
C ARG A 125 -21.18 -8.59 9.14
N VAL A 126 -21.09 -9.29 8.01
CA VAL A 126 -22.29 -9.72 7.28
C VAL A 126 -22.78 -11.01 7.94
#